data_AF-Q7ZA98-F1
#
_entry.id   AF-Q7ZA98-F1
#
_cell.length_a   1.000
_cell.length_b   1.000
_cell.length_c   1.000
_cell.angle_alpha   90.00
_cell.angle_beta   90.00
_cell.angle_gamma   90.00
#
_symmetry.space_group_name_H-M   'P 1'
#
loop_
_entity.id
_entity.type
_entity.pdbx_description
1 polymer ?
#
loop_
_entity_poly.entity_id
_entity_poly.type
_entity_poly.pdbx_seq_one_letter_code
_entity_poly.pdbx_strand_id
1 'polypeptide(L)'
;MNNRPDAREGVSRRVSELDPSALPDGTAFRPISVTEGTGLRDEAVLVRTENGHRAPLDTFESVPDGAELQARSVYRVLNAWRDWFDGYRNAHIEYEDPDGKTVRTPLENSYQPEYGKRYYAKIKDWERGIERAYQAPTMVMVTLSASSENAKGGRRCPADHMRDIARGWNSARKALHRVLRRFEWEYAKVWEPHQSGYGHMHVAVAVDDPADEIEGETFRPVVRSHVENVEPAGSAAHGLNAVGMGDTVSVNREVENLGSYISEYIGIFGEEPTERPVSEQMFYATCWATGTRRVDFSNGAHEIMAMEQFRRETGLRPEDRGGDTFDQWRDGATGETDADGSSGGSWSVDSICTVTNGTPTYSDPTAGGQRLTPIDGRAGVDPPAHRD
;
A
#
# COMPACT_ATOMS: atom_id res chain seq x y z
N MET A 1 -33.22 19.50 11.09
CA MET A 1 -31.97 20.21 11.47
C MET A 1 -31.33 20.67 10.18
N ASN A 2 -31.10 21.97 10.04
CA ASN A 2 -30.48 22.54 8.84
C ASN A 2 -28.98 22.25 8.88
N ASN A 3 -28.51 21.35 8.01
CA ASN A 3 -27.09 21.20 7.69
C ASN A 3 -26.62 22.40 6.86
N ARG A 4 -26.60 23.59 7.48
CA ARG A 4 -25.77 24.67 6.98
C ARG A 4 -24.33 24.32 7.36
N PRO A 5 -23.39 24.31 6.40
CA PRO A 5 -21.99 24.11 6.72
C PRO A 5 -21.55 25.20 7.69
N ASP A 6 -20.97 24.77 8.80
CA ASP A 6 -20.23 25.65 9.69
C ASP A 6 -19.13 26.32 8.85
N ALA A 7 -19.03 27.64 8.94
CA ALA A 7 -18.15 28.49 8.15
C ALA A 7 -16.68 28.25 8.53
N ARG A 8 -16.13 27.12 8.07
CA ARG A 8 -14.71 26.90 7.89
C ARG A 8 -14.44 26.64 6.41
N GLU A 9 -14.78 27.62 5.58
CA GLU A 9 -13.98 27.89 4.38
C GLU A 9 -12.61 28.40 4.85
N GLY A 10 -11.83 27.50 5.46
CA GLY A 10 -10.40 27.69 5.53
C GLY A 10 -9.91 27.69 4.10
N VAL A 11 -9.29 28.78 3.66
CA VAL A 11 -8.47 28.80 2.46
C VAL A 11 -7.53 27.61 2.58
N SER A 12 -7.85 26.50 1.90
CA SER A 12 -6.99 25.32 1.89
C SER A 12 -5.67 25.78 1.33
N ARG A 13 -4.66 25.86 2.20
CA ARG A 13 -3.35 26.35 1.83
C ARG A 13 -2.76 25.28 0.93
N ARG A 14 -2.82 25.51 -0.39
CA ARG A 14 -2.31 24.61 -1.41
C ARG A 14 -0.95 24.08 -0.96
N VAL A 15 -0.80 22.76 -1.01
CA VAL A 15 0.44 22.10 -0.64
C VAL A 15 1.55 22.66 -1.54
N SER A 16 2.55 23.32 -0.95
CA SER A 16 3.60 23.95 -1.75
C SER A 16 4.40 22.90 -2.52
N GLU A 17 4.72 23.19 -3.78
CA GLU A 17 5.65 22.36 -4.54
C GLU A 17 7.01 22.28 -3.83
N LEU A 18 7.61 21.09 -3.86
CA LEU A 18 8.94 20.87 -3.34
C LEU A 18 9.98 21.12 -4.43
N ASP A 19 11.04 21.86 -4.07
CA ASP A 19 12.22 22.02 -4.92
C ASP A 19 13.02 20.71 -4.98
N PRO A 20 13.68 20.37 -6.12
CA PRO A 20 14.54 19.19 -6.20
C PRO A 20 15.58 19.07 -5.08
N SER A 21 16.07 20.18 -4.52
CA SER A 21 17.02 20.20 -3.40
C SER A 21 16.45 19.70 -2.07
N ALA A 22 15.13 19.57 -1.95
CA ALA A 22 14.48 19.04 -0.75
C ALA A 22 14.58 17.50 -0.65
N LEU A 23 14.89 16.80 -1.75
CA LEU A 23 15.02 15.34 -1.73
C LEU A 23 16.44 14.90 -1.34
N PRO A 24 16.58 13.76 -0.64
CA PRO A 24 17.87 13.26 -0.19
C PRO A 24 18.78 12.84 -1.35
N ASP A 25 20.09 12.99 -1.15
CA ASP A 25 21.16 12.28 -1.88
C ASP A 25 21.06 12.27 -3.42
N GLY A 26 20.68 13.41 -4.03
CA GLY A 26 20.61 13.53 -5.49
C GLY A 26 19.54 12.66 -6.16
N THR A 27 18.62 12.07 -5.38
CA THR A 27 17.53 11.22 -5.87
C THR A 27 16.53 11.99 -6.74
N ALA A 28 16.40 13.30 -6.54
CA ALA A 28 15.44 14.16 -7.21
C ALA A 28 15.34 13.90 -8.72
N PHE A 29 16.47 13.96 -9.42
CA PHE A 29 16.54 13.85 -10.88
C PHE A 29 16.61 12.41 -11.39
N ARG A 30 16.68 11.40 -10.51
CA ARG A 30 16.60 10.01 -10.92
C ARG A 30 15.18 9.73 -11.45
N PRO A 31 15.03 8.96 -12.53
CA PRO A 31 13.72 8.42 -12.91
C PRO A 31 13.14 7.59 -11.75
N ILE A 32 11.82 7.56 -11.59
CA ILE A 32 11.20 6.68 -10.59
C ILE A 32 11.42 5.20 -10.93
N SER A 33 11.49 4.86 -12.22
CA SER A 33 11.85 3.55 -12.78
C SER A 33 12.59 3.72 -14.12
N VAL A 34 13.44 2.75 -14.47
CA VAL A 34 13.99 2.58 -15.82
C VAL A 34 13.77 1.17 -16.37
N THR A 35 13.02 0.32 -15.67
CA THR A 35 12.74 -1.05 -16.11
C THR A 35 11.60 -1.04 -17.13
N GLU A 36 11.88 -1.56 -18.33
CA GLU A 36 10.88 -1.76 -19.39
C GLU A 36 9.66 -2.55 -18.88
N GLY A 37 8.47 -2.15 -19.34
CA GLY A 37 7.21 -2.76 -18.96
C GLY A 37 6.77 -2.45 -17.52
N THR A 38 7.46 -1.55 -16.80
CA THR A 38 6.99 -1.08 -15.50
C THR A 38 5.76 -0.20 -15.70
N GLY A 39 4.60 -0.71 -15.28
CA GLY A 39 3.36 0.06 -15.23
C GLY A 39 3.45 1.17 -14.20
N LEU A 40 3.25 2.41 -14.66
CA LEU A 40 3.20 3.60 -13.82
C LEU A 40 1.90 4.35 -14.08
N ARG A 41 1.43 5.08 -13.08
CA ARG A 41 0.39 6.09 -13.24
C ARG A 41 0.73 7.03 -14.39
N ASP A 42 -0.26 7.44 -15.18
CA ASP A 42 -0.05 8.33 -16.33
C ASP A 42 0.63 9.65 -15.91
N GLU A 43 0.28 10.18 -14.73
CA GLU A 43 0.91 11.36 -14.13
C GLU A 43 2.41 11.17 -13.82
N ALA A 44 2.88 9.92 -13.72
CA ALA A 44 4.27 9.54 -13.50
C ALA A 44 5.01 9.14 -14.80
N VAL A 45 4.33 9.15 -15.95
CA VAL A 45 4.90 8.87 -17.27
C VAL A 45 5.21 10.16 -18.02
N LEU A 46 6.37 10.19 -18.66
CA LEU A 46 6.87 11.23 -19.55
C LEU A 46 6.75 10.72 -20.98
N VAL A 47 6.04 11.45 -21.81
CA VAL A 47 6.00 11.26 -23.26
C VAL A 47 7.15 12.04 -23.86
N ARG A 48 7.96 11.38 -24.69
CA ARG A 48 8.97 12.01 -25.54
C ARG A 48 8.62 11.74 -26.99
N THR A 49 8.17 12.79 -27.69
CA THR A 49 7.82 12.71 -29.11
C THR A 49 9.06 12.70 -30.01
N GLU A 50 8.89 12.33 -31.27
CA GLU A 50 9.97 12.32 -32.28
C GLU A 50 10.63 13.69 -32.47
N ASN A 51 9.85 14.78 -32.38
CA ASN A 51 10.37 16.15 -32.48
C ASN A 51 11.08 16.64 -31.20
N GLY A 52 11.22 15.78 -30.19
CA GLY A 52 11.93 16.06 -28.95
C GLY A 52 11.11 16.79 -27.89
N HIS A 53 9.81 17.04 -28.13
CA HIS A 53 8.91 17.56 -27.11
C HIS A 53 8.75 16.55 -25.97
N ARG A 54 8.64 17.08 -24.74
CA ARG A 54 8.58 16.29 -23.51
C ARG A 54 7.50 16.83 -22.60
N ALA A 55 6.49 16.01 -22.31
CA ALA A 55 5.40 16.37 -21.41
C ALA A 55 4.84 15.15 -20.68
N PRO A 56 4.18 15.33 -19.52
CA PRO A 56 3.51 14.24 -18.81
C PRO A 56 2.41 13.58 -19.66
N LEU A 57 2.19 12.27 -19.51
CA LEU A 57 1.22 11.54 -20.34
C LEU A 57 -0.22 12.03 -20.14
N ASP A 58 -0.57 12.44 -18.93
CA ASP A 58 -1.88 13.00 -18.56
C ASP A 58 -2.19 14.34 -19.25
N THR A 59 -1.24 14.94 -19.97
CA THR A 59 -1.46 16.12 -20.82
C THR A 59 -1.90 15.80 -22.25
N PHE A 60 -1.93 14.53 -22.63
CA PHE A 60 -2.33 14.07 -23.96
C PHE A 60 -3.65 13.30 -23.91
N GLU A 61 -4.53 13.51 -24.89
CA GLU A 61 -5.75 12.70 -25.04
C GLU A 61 -5.44 11.24 -25.43
N SER A 62 -4.36 11.03 -26.17
CA SER A 62 -3.82 9.72 -26.55
C SER A 62 -2.31 9.80 -26.74
N VAL A 63 -1.62 8.66 -26.60
CA VAL A 63 -0.16 8.61 -26.81
C VAL A 63 0.15 8.99 -28.26
N PRO A 64 0.99 10.01 -28.52
CA PRO A 64 1.35 10.38 -29.89
C PRO A 64 2.08 9.24 -30.60
N ASP A 65 1.79 9.06 -31.89
CA ASP A 65 2.46 8.07 -32.73
C ASP A 65 3.99 8.25 -32.70
N GLY A 66 4.71 7.14 -32.53
CA GLY A 66 6.18 7.14 -32.47
C GLY A 66 6.78 7.74 -31.19
N ALA A 67 5.98 8.10 -30.19
CA ALA A 67 6.49 8.61 -28.92
C ALA A 67 7.12 7.50 -28.06
N GLU A 68 8.18 7.87 -27.34
CA GLU A 68 8.83 7.05 -26.33
C GLU A 68 8.25 7.38 -24.94
N LEU A 69 7.86 6.36 -24.18
CA LEU A 69 7.30 6.47 -22.85
C LEU A 69 8.35 6.16 -21.78
N GLN A 70 8.62 7.13 -20.93
CA GLN A 70 9.66 7.04 -19.90
C GLN A 70 9.12 7.42 -18.54
N ALA A 71 9.75 6.95 -17.47
CA ALA A 71 9.35 7.41 -16.14
C ALA A 71 9.79 8.87 -15.90
N ARG A 72 8.95 9.65 -15.23
CA ARG A 72 9.32 10.97 -14.72
C ARG A 72 10.33 10.85 -13.58
N SER A 73 11.03 11.95 -13.30
CA SER A 73 11.98 12.01 -12.18
C SER A 73 11.27 12.00 -10.83
N VAL A 74 11.94 11.49 -9.78
CA VAL A 74 11.37 11.35 -8.44
C VAL A 74 10.73 12.65 -7.93
N TYR A 75 11.39 13.80 -8.08
CA TYR A 75 10.80 15.07 -7.60
C TYR A 75 9.51 15.46 -8.34
N ARG A 76 9.40 15.13 -9.64
CA ARG A 76 8.20 15.41 -10.43
C ARG A 76 7.05 14.49 -10.04
N VAL A 77 7.35 13.21 -9.79
CA VAL A 77 6.38 12.23 -9.30
C VAL A 77 5.91 12.60 -7.90
N LEU A 78 6.82 13.05 -7.03
CA LEU A 78 6.50 13.53 -5.69
C LEU A 78 5.54 14.73 -5.72
N ASN A 79 5.83 15.75 -6.53
CA ASN A 79 4.93 16.90 -6.64
C ASN A 79 3.59 16.52 -7.27
N ALA A 80 3.56 15.62 -8.26
CA ALA A 80 2.31 15.10 -8.82
C ALA A 80 1.47 14.34 -7.78
N TRP A 81 2.11 13.54 -6.91
CA TRP A 81 1.43 12.90 -5.77
C TRP A 81 0.90 13.92 -4.76
N ARG A 82 1.67 14.97 -4.44
CA ARG A 82 1.24 16.06 -3.52
C ARG A 82 0.04 16.82 -4.08
N ASP A 83 0.06 17.18 -5.36
CA ASP A 83 -1.06 17.82 -6.05
C ASP A 83 -2.29 16.90 -6.08
N TRP A 84 -2.12 15.62 -6.41
CA TRP A 84 -3.19 14.61 -6.37
C TRP A 84 -3.80 14.49 -4.98
N PHE A 85 -2.97 14.40 -3.94
CA PHE A 85 -3.41 14.25 -2.57
C PHE A 85 -4.14 15.49 -2.05
N ASP A 86 -3.65 16.70 -2.37
CA ASP A 86 -4.32 17.96 -2.03
C ASP A 86 -5.67 18.10 -2.77
N GLY A 87 -5.75 17.62 -4.02
CA GLY A 87 -6.99 17.56 -4.77
C GLY A 87 -8.10 16.77 -4.06
N TYR A 88 -7.75 15.64 -3.44
CA TYR A 88 -8.70 14.84 -2.65
C TYR A 88 -9.22 15.56 -1.40
N ARG A 89 -8.44 16.46 -0.79
CA ARG A 89 -8.93 17.24 0.37
C ARG A 89 -10.11 18.15 0.03
N ASN A 90 -10.22 18.53 -1.24
CA ASN A 90 -11.28 19.39 -1.75
C ASN A 90 -12.32 18.62 -2.59
N ALA A 91 -12.28 17.29 -2.56
CA ALA A 91 -13.16 16.42 -3.32
C ALA A 91 -14.25 15.79 -2.45
N HIS A 92 -15.45 15.68 -2.99
CA HIS A 92 -16.62 15.13 -2.33
C HIS A 92 -17.38 14.20 -3.28
N ILE A 93 -17.98 13.15 -2.74
CA ILE A 93 -19.01 12.37 -3.42
C ILE A 93 -20.34 13.07 -3.19
N GLU A 94 -21.06 13.37 -4.28
CA GLU A 94 -22.42 13.90 -4.23
C GLU A 94 -23.44 12.77 -4.47
N TYR A 95 -24.46 12.75 -3.63
CA TYR A 95 -25.58 11.81 -3.68
C TYR A 95 -26.89 12.58 -3.72
N GLU A 96 -27.93 12.00 -4.30
CA GLU A 96 -29.30 12.44 -4.14
C GLU A 96 -29.99 11.60 -3.04
N ASP A 97 -30.56 12.27 -2.04
CA ASP A 97 -31.39 11.61 -1.03
C ASP A 97 -32.81 11.31 -1.57
N PRO A 98 -33.61 10.48 -0.88
CA PRO A 98 -34.98 10.17 -1.29
C PRO A 98 -35.94 11.38 -1.42
N ASP A 99 -35.58 12.54 -0.86
CA ASP A 99 -36.34 13.79 -0.98
C ASP A 99 -35.87 14.65 -2.17
N GLY A 100 -34.90 14.18 -2.96
CA GLY A 100 -34.31 14.90 -4.09
C GLY A 100 -33.27 15.96 -3.68
N LYS A 101 -32.68 15.86 -2.48
CA LYS A 101 -31.67 16.82 -2.01
C LYS A 101 -30.27 16.25 -2.18
N THR A 102 -29.36 17.10 -2.65
CA THR A 102 -27.94 16.77 -2.72
C THR A 102 -27.33 16.67 -1.33
N VAL A 103 -26.79 15.50 -1.02
CA VAL A 103 -25.98 15.21 0.16
C VAL A 103 -24.53 15.01 -0.29
N ARG A 104 -23.58 15.45 0.53
CA ARG A 104 -22.14 15.34 0.23
C ARG A 104 -21.41 14.58 1.32
N THR A 105 -20.50 13.71 0.91
CA THR A 105 -19.53 13.08 1.81
C THR A 105 -18.13 13.35 1.27
N PRO A 106 -17.12 13.66 2.13
CA PRO A 106 -15.74 13.80 1.69
C PRO A 106 -15.26 12.57 0.92
N LEU A 107 -14.53 12.80 -0.18
CA LEU A 107 -13.91 11.71 -0.93
C LEU A 107 -12.61 11.31 -0.22
N GLU A 108 -12.54 10.07 0.23
CA GLU A 108 -11.36 9.57 0.94
C GLU A 108 -10.34 8.89 0.00
N ASN A 109 -9.06 8.90 0.39
CA ASN A 109 -8.03 8.09 -0.26
C ASN A 109 -7.17 7.31 0.75
N SER A 110 -6.45 6.29 0.27
CA SER A 110 -5.68 5.37 1.10
C SER A 110 -4.45 5.97 1.80
N TYR A 111 -4.17 7.25 1.60
CA TYR A 111 -3.09 7.98 2.26
C TYR A 111 -3.60 8.91 3.36
N GLN A 112 -4.90 9.20 3.42
CA GLN A 112 -5.47 10.06 4.46
C GLN A 112 -5.47 9.37 5.84
N PRO A 113 -5.33 10.14 6.94
CA PRO A 113 -5.31 9.59 8.30
C PRO A 113 -6.53 8.72 8.65
N GLU A 114 -7.72 9.09 8.17
CA GLU A 114 -8.97 8.36 8.36
C GLU A 114 -8.88 6.93 7.80
N TYR A 115 -8.24 6.77 6.64
CA TYR A 115 -8.03 5.46 6.04
C TYR A 115 -7.01 4.63 6.83
N GLY A 116 -6.02 5.28 7.46
CA GLY A 116 -5.12 4.65 8.42
C GLY A 116 -5.85 3.97 9.58
N LYS A 117 -6.94 4.57 10.07
CA LYS A 117 -7.78 3.96 11.12
C LYS A 117 -8.45 2.67 10.65
N ARG A 118 -8.81 2.56 9.36
CA ARG A 118 -9.37 1.33 8.78
C ARG A 118 -8.35 0.20 8.72
N TYR A 119 -7.10 0.49 8.33
CA TYR A 119 -6.03 -0.51 8.37
C TYR A 119 -5.74 -0.97 9.79
N TYR A 120 -5.68 -0.03 10.74
CA TYR A 120 -5.51 -0.35 12.16
C TYR A 120 -6.64 -1.24 12.69
N ALA A 121 -7.90 -0.92 12.35
CA ALA A 121 -9.05 -1.72 12.74
C ALA A 121 -8.98 -3.15 12.18
N LYS A 122 -8.59 -3.31 10.90
CA LYS A 122 -8.38 -4.61 10.27
C LYS A 122 -7.30 -5.44 10.98
N ILE A 123 -6.19 -4.82 11.36
CA ILE A 123 -5.14 -5.54 12.10
C ILE A 123 -5.59 -5.92 13.49
N LYS A 124 -6.38 -5.08 14.16
CA LYS A 124 -7.00 -5.43 15.44
C LYS A 124 -8.02 -6.56 15.31
N ASP A 125 -8.76 -6.64 14.18
CA ASP A 125 -9.59 -7.80 13.86
C ASP A 125 -8.71 -9.05 13.64
N TRP A 126 -7.59 -8.93 12.94
CA TRP A 126 -6.68 -10.05 12.74
C TRP A 126 -6.05 -10.55 14.05
N GLU A 127 -5.55 -9.65 14.91
CA GLU A 127 -5.00 -9.95 16.24
C GLU A 127 -5.99 -10.73 17.10
N ARG A 128 -7.21 -10.21 17.28
CA ARG A 128 -8.25 -10.89 18.06
C ARG A 128 -8.60 -12.25 17.47
N GLY A 129 -8.68 -12.33 16.15
CA GLY A 129 -9.01 -13.58 15.48
C GLY A 129 -7.91 -14.63 15.65
N ILE A 130 -6.63 -14.24 15.61
CA ILE A 130 -5.49 -15.11 15.88
C ILE A 130 -5.50 -15.60 17.34
N GLU A 131 -5.70 -14.71 18.32
CA GLU A 131 -5.80 -15.08 19.74
C GLU A 131 -6.93 -16.08 20.03
N ARG A 132 -8.00 -16.06 19.21
CA ARG A 132 -9.11 -17.02 19.33
C ARG A 132 -8.85 -18.32 18.59
N ALA A 133 -8.22 -18.25 17.42
CA ALA A 133 -8.06 -19.40 16.54
C ALA A 133 -6.87 -20.29 16.94
N TYR A 134 -5.79 -19.70 17.45
CA TYR A 134 -4.54 -20.39 17.71
C TYR A 134 -4.39 -20.72 19.19
N GLN A 135 -3.84 -21.90 19.49
CA GLN A 135 -3.64 -22.37 20.87
C GLN A 135 -2.48 -21.63 21.56
N ALA A 136 -1.41 -21.36 20.82
CA ALA A 136 -0.21 -20.69 21.30
C ALA A 136 0.40 -19.85 20.17
N PRO A 137 -0.17 -18.67 19.88
CA PRO A 137 0.27 -17.89 18.74
C PRO A 137 1.68 -17.29 18.97
N THR A 138 2.58 -17.55 18.03
CA THR A 138 3.90 -16.92 17.94
C THR A 138 3.93 -15.99 16.74
N MET A 139 4.34 -14.75 16.97
CA MET A 139 4.48 -13.72 15.94
C MET A 139 5.93 -13.63 15.49
N VAL A 140 6.14 -13.65 14.18
CA VAL A 140 7.46 -13.48 13.57
C VAL A 140 7.42 -12.34 12.59
N MET A 141 8.35 -11.39 12.72
CA MET A 141 8.56 -10.34 11.73
C MET A 141 9.76 -10.70 10.88
N VAL A 142 9.56 -10.79 9.56
CA VAL A 142 10.65 -10.98 8.58
C VAL A 142 10.80 -9.69 7.77
N THR A 143 11.99 -9.11 7.81
CA THR A 143 12.33 -7.88 7.08
C THR A 143 13.06 -8.22 5.80
N LEU A 144 12.50 -7.83 4.65
CA LEU A 144 13.06 -8.04 3.32
C LEU A 144 13.44 -6.69 2.71
N SER A 145 14.70 -6.53 2.34
CA SER A 145 15.25 -5.28 1.82
C SER A 145 16.16 -5.53 0.62
N ALA A 146 16.63 -4.45 0.02
CA ALA A 146 17.64 -4.45 -1.03
C ALA A 146 18.53 -3.20 -0.87
N SER A 147 19.67 -3.15 -1.53
CA SER A 147 20.49 -1.93 -1.56
C SER A 147 19.76 -0.81 -2.29
N SER A 148 19.80 0.41 -1.73
CA SER A 148 19.36 1.63 -2.40
C SER A 148 20.45 2.24 -3.30
N GLU A 149 21.60 1.57 -3.44
CA GLU A 149 22.71 1.96 -4.30
C GLU A 149 22.82 0.99 -5.49
N ASN A 150 23.17 1.53 -6.65
CA ASN A 150 23.33 0.82 -7.90
C ASN A 150 24.79 0.44 -8.14
N ALA A 151 25.08 -0.41 -9.13
CA ALA A 151 26.44 -0.91 -9.39
C ALA A 151 27.44 0.19 -9.78
N LYS A 152 26.98 1.42 -10.05
CA LYS A 152 27.80 2.59 -10.41
C LYS A 152 28.02 3.53 -9.20
N GLY A 153 27.62 3.14 -8.00
CA GLY A 153 27.73 3.95 -6.77
C GLY A 153 26.69 5.07 -6.67
N GLY A 154 25.70 5.10 -7.57
CA GLY A 154 24.58 6.05 -7.52
C GLY A 154 23.34 5.46 -6.85
N ARG A 155 22.34 6.29 -6.58
CA ARG A 155 21.06 5.83 -6.00
C ARG A 155 20.22 5.02 -7.00
N ARG A 156 19.60 3.92 -6.55
CA ARG A 156 18.66 3.10 -7.34
C ARG A 156 17.42 3.89 -7.73
N CYS A 157 16.73 3.51 -8.80
CA CYS A 157 15.38 3.99 -9.06
C CYS A 157 14.42 3.40 -8.00
N PRO A 158 13.66 4.22 -7.25
CA PRO A 158 12.88 3.74 -6.10
C PRO A 158 11.85 2.66 -6.45
N ALA A 159 11.15 2.79 -7.58
CA ALA A 159 10.19 1.78 -8.01
C ALA A 159 10.87 0.48 -8.45
N ASP A 160 12.06 0.55 -9.08
CA ASP A 160 12.81 -0.66 -9.45
C ASP A 160 13.32 -1.39 -8.21
N HIS A 161 13.82 -0.65 -7.23
CA HIS A 161 14.21 -1.18 -5.93
C HIS A 161 13.05 -1.90 -5.22
N MET A 162 11.87 -1.29 -5.15
CA MET A 162 10.70 -1.93 -4.55
C MET A 162 10.23 -3.15 -5.36
N ARG A 163 10.31 -3.11 -6.70
CA ARG A 163 9.97 -4.25 -7.56
C ARG A 163 10.92 -5.43 -7.35
N ASP A 164 12.21 -5.18 -7.15
CA ASP A 164 13.18 -6.23 -6.83
C ASP A 164 12.77 -6.97 -5.55
N ILE A 165 12.46 -6.22 -4.49
CA ILE A 165 12.01 -6.80 -3.21
C ILE A 165 10.67 -7.54 -3.37
N ALA A 166 9.70 -6.96 -4.09
CA ALA A 166 8.41 -7.61 -4.34
C ALA A 166 8.55 -8.94 -5.11
N ARG A 167 9.49 -9.00 -6.06
CA ARG A 167 9.82 -10.24 -6.79
C ARG A 167 10.49 -11.25 -5.86
N GLY A 168 11.42 -10.81 -5.02
CA GLY A 168 12.05 -11.64 -3.99
C GLY A 168 11.03 -12.28 -3.05
N TRP A 169 10.03 -11.52 -2.62
CA TRP A 169 8.92 -12.03 -1.81
C TRP A 169 8.19 -13.20 -2.48
N ASN A 170 7.97 -13.18 -3.80
CA ASN A 170 7.30 -14.30 -4.48
C ASN A 170 8.07 -15.63 -4.36
N SER A 171 9.40 -15.56 -4.30
CA SER A 171 10.26 -16.73 -4.07
C SER A 171 10.31 -17.09 -2.58
N ALA A 172 10.55 -16.10 -1.71
CA ALA A 172 10.59 -16.26 -0.26
C ALA A 172 9.30 -16.85 0.30
N ARG A 173 8.13 -16.43 -0.19
CA ARG A 173 6.82 -16.97 0.20
C ARG A 173 6.71 -18.47 -0.06
N LYS A 174 7.27 -18.98 -1.16
CA LYS A 174 7.30 -20.42 -1.44
C LYS A 174 8.19 -21.18 -0.45
N ALA A 175 9.27 -20.56 0.03
CA ALA A 175 10.09 -21.13 1.10
C ALA A 175 9.35 -21.07 2.44
N LEU A 176 8.62 -19.99 2.72
CA LEU A 176 7.80 -19.83 3.91
C LEU A 176 6.74 -20.94 4.03
N HIS A 177 5.98 -21.21 2.96
CA HIS A 177 5.05 -22.35 2.90
C HIS A 177 5.72 -23.70 3.17
N ARG A 178 6.97 -23.89 2.76
CA ARG A 178 7.71 -25.15 2.99
C ARG A 178 8.15 -25.29 4.44
N VAL A 179 8.65 -24.21 5.03
CA VAL A 179 9.11 -24.16 6.42
C VAL A 179 7.95 -24.32 7.39
N LEU A 180 6.81 -23.67 7.11
CA LEU A 180 5.67 -23.65 8.02
C LEU A 180 4.59 -24.70 7.71
N ARG A 181 4.84 -25.64 6.79
CA ARG A 181 3.85 -26.62 6.30
C ARG A 181 3.14 -27.47 7.38
N ARG A 182 3.72 -27.54 8.59
CA ARG A 182 3.23 -28.36 9.70
C ARG A 182 2.50 -27.55 10.76
N PHE A 183 2.47 -26.22 10.61
CA PHE A 183 1.83 -25.30 11.51
C PHE A 183 0.60 -24.71 10.83
N GLU A 184 -0.37 -24.29 11.63
CA GLU A 184 -1.37 -23.32 11.17
C GLU A 184 -0.71 -21.95 11.22
N TRP A 185 -0.77 -21.20 10.13
CA TRP A 185 -0.12 -19.90 10.07
C TRP A 185 -0.75 -18.99 9.03
N GLU A 186 -0.73 -17.70 9.32
CA GLU A 186 -1.18 -16.65 8.42
C GLU A 186 -0.19 -15.49 8.45
N TYR A 187 -0.23 -14.63 7.43
CA TYR A 187 0.67 -13.48 7.35
C TYR A 187 0.00 -12.20 6.86
N ALA A 188 0.63 -11.07 7.20
CA ALA A 188 0.44 -9.78 6.59
C ALA A 188 1.78 -9.25 6.07
N LYS A 189 1.78 -8.63 4.88
CA LYS A 189 2.94 -7.91 4.35
C LYS A 189 2.68 -6.41 4.38
N VAL A 190 3.69 -5.65 4.81
CA VAL A 190 3.65 -4.21 4.98
C VAL A 190 4.87 -3.59 4.32
N TRP A 191 4.67 -2.56 3.52
CA TRP A 191 5.73 -1.70 3.03
C TRP A 191 5.92 -0.50 3.96
N GLU A 192 7.14 -0.29 4.41
CA GLU A 192 7.53 0.82 5.29
C GLU A 192 8.60 1.69 4.62
N PRO A 193 8.56 3.03 4.79
CA PRO A 193 9.65 3.89 4.39
C PRO A 193 10.89 3.73 5.29
N HIS A 194 12.06 3.46 4.69
CA HIS A 194 13.34 3.70 5.36
C HIS A 194 13.63 5.21 5.42
N GLN A 195 14.53 5.65 6.32
CA GLN A 195 14.93 7.07 6.45
C GLN A 195 15.42 7.70 5.14
N SER A 196 15.98 6.89 4.23
CA SER A 196 16.43 7.31 2.89
C SER A 196 15.30 7.48 1.87
N GLY A 197 14.05 7.14 2.22
CA GLY A 197 12.87 7.19 1.36
C GLY A 197 12.69 5.99 0.43
N TYR A 198 13.53 4.97 0.57
CA TYR A 198 13.37 3.69 -0.11
C TYR A 198 12.52 2.76 0.76
N GLY A 199 11.62 2.01 0.14
CA GLY A 199 10.76 1.09 0.88
C GLY A 199 11.44 -0.25 1.17
N HIS A 200 11.22 -0.80 2.36
CA HIS A 200 11.47 -2.22 2.65
C HIS A 200 10.17 -2.92 3.04
N MET A 201 10.17 -4.25 2.94
CA MET A 201 8.97 -5.06 3.18
C MET A 201 9.10 -5.81 4.51
N HIS A 202 8.17 -5.57 5.40
CA HIS A 202 7.93 -6.36 6.59
C HIS A 202 6.90 -7.43 6.31
N VAL A 203 7.13 -8.65 6.80
CA VAL A 203 6.18 -9.75 6.75
C VAL A 203 5.94 -10.22 8.17
N ALA A 204 4.79 -9.85 8.73
CA ALA A 204 4.32 -10.34 10.00
C ALA A 204 3.66 -11.70 9.78
N VAL A 205 4.17 -12.73 10.44
CA VAL A 205 3.72 -14.12 10.33
C VAL A 205 3.23 -14.57 11.70
N ALA A 206 1.94 -14.88 11.80
CA ALA A 206 1.36 -15.50 12.97
C ALA A 206 1.41 -17.02 12.77
N VAL A 207 1.93 -17.76 13.75
CA VAL A 207 2.06 -19.22 13.71
C VAL A 207 1.45 -19.80 14.99
N ASP A 208 0.59 -20.81 14.89
CA ASP A 208 0.17 -21.59 16.05
C ASP A 208 1.30 -22.55 16.45
N ASP A 209 2.02 -22.23 17.52
CA ASP A 209 3.25 -22.90 17.94
C ASP A 209 3.14 -23.45 19.38
N PRO A 210 2.29 -24.45 19.63
CA PRO A 210 2.06 -25.00 20.98
C PRO A 210 3.28 -25.73 21.57
N ALA A 211 4.24 -26.10 20.72
CA ALA A 211 5.46 -26.80 21.13
C ALA A 211 6.67 -25.87 21.29
N ASP A 212 6.49 -24.56 21.07
CA ASP A 212 7.54 -23.55 21.16
C ASP A 212 8.77 -23.87 20.28
N GLU A 213 8.51 -24.25 19.02
CA GLU A 213 9.53 -24.68 18.06
C GLU A 213 9.96 -23.58 17.07
N ILE A 214 9.27 -22.43 17.07
CA ILE A 214 9.55 -21.33 16.16
C ILE A 214 10.68 -20.43 16.71
N GLU A 215 11.77 -20.38 15.97
CA GLU A 215 12.93 -19.53 16.22
C GLU A 215 13.30 -18.72 14.96
N GLY A 216 14.16 -17.71 15.10
CA GLY A 216 14.65 -16.94 13.95
C GLY A 216 15.32 -17.83 12.90
N GLU A 217 16.03 -18.86 13.33
CA GLU A 217 16.71 -19.84 12.47
C GLU A 217 15.74 -20.59 11.54
N THR A 218 14.51 -20.84 12.00
CA THR A 218 13.44 -21.47 11.21
C THR A 218 13.20 -20.73 9.89
N PHE A 219 13.40 -19.41 9.87
CA PHE A 219 13.18 -18.55 8.69
C PHE A 219 14.43 -18.32 7.85
N ARG A 220 15.60 -18.89 8.21
CA ARG A 220 16.81 -18.78 7.37
C ARG A 220 16.57 -19.20 5.91
N PRO A 221 15.85 -20.29 5.59
CA PRO A 221 15.55 -20.65 4.20
C PRO A 221 14.70 -19.61 3.46
N VAL A 222 13.84 -18.88 4.17
CA VAL A 222 12.99 -17.82 3.60
C VAL A 222 13.83 -16.63 3.19
N VAL A 223 14.67 -16.14 4.11
CA VAL A 223 15.57 -15.02 3.88
C VAL A 223 16.63 -15.37 2.82
N ARG A 224 17.18 -16.58 2.86
CA ARG A 224 18.09 -17.06 1.82
C ARG A 224 17.43 -17.04 0.44
N SER A 225 16.20 -17.55 0.34
CA SER A 225 15.47 -17.53 -0.93
C SER A 225 15.24 -16.11 -1.45
N HIS A 226 15.07 -15.11 -0.58
CA HIS A 226 15.00 -13.70 -0.99
C HIS A 226 16.34 -13.23 -1.56
N VAL A 227 17.42 -13.36 -0.78
CA VAL A 227 18.78 -12.93 -1.15
C VAL A 227 19.23 -13.56 -2.47
N GLU A 228 19.03 -14.87 -2.66
CA GLU A 228 19.41 -15.57 -3.89
C GLU A 228 18.62 -15.12 -5.14
N ASN A 229 17.46 -14.48 -4.97
CA ASN A 229 16.59 -14.04 -6.07
C ASN A 229 16.55 -12.51 -6.23
N VAL A 230 17.26 -11.78 -5.37
CA VAL A 230 17.28 -10.31 -5.35
C VAL A 230 18.74 -9.88 -5.31
N GLU A 231 19.33 -9.69 -6.48
CA GLU A 231 20.76 -9.33 -6.64
C GLU A 231 21.27 -8.20 -5.72
N PRO A 232 20.48 -7.12 -5.43
CA PRO A 232 20.90 -6.07 -4.51
C PRO A 232 20.68 -6.37 -3.02
N ALA A 233 20.12 -7.53 -2.67
CA ALA A 233 19.99 -7.98 -1.29
C ALA A 233 21.26 -8.76 -0.90
N GLY A 234 22.08 -8.22 0.00
CA GLY A 234 23.30 -8.89 0.45
C GLY A 234 23.04 -9.86 1.61
N SER A 235 23.76 -10.97 1.65
CA SER A 235 23.65 -11.98 2.72
C SER A 235 24.04 -11.41 4.08
N ALA A 236 25.08 -10.56 4.11
CA ALA A 236 25.54 -9.93 5.33
C ALA A 236 24.48 -8.99 5.94
N ALA A 237 23.82 -8.18 5.10
CA ALA A 237 22.76 -7.26 5.53
C ALA A 237 21.51 -7.99 6.04
N HIS A 238 21.27 -9.22 5.56
CA HIS A 238 20.13 -10.05 5.95
C HIS A 238 20.46 -11.09 7.03
N GLY A 239 21.59 -10.92 7.75
CA GLY A 239 21.92 -11.77 8.89
C GLY A 239 22.15 -13.25 8.55
N LEU A 240 22.42 -13.60 7.28
CA LEU A 240 22.59 -15.01 6.87
C LEU A 240 23.84 -15.68 7.47
N ASN A 241 24.73 -14.90 8.09
CA ASN A 241 25.88 -15.39 8.86
C ASN A 241 25.72 -15.17 10.38
N ALA A 242 24.62 -14.55 10.82
CA ALA A 242 24.33 -14.30 12.22
C ALA A 242 23.55 -15.47 12.84
N VAL A 243 23.83 -15.74 14.12
CA VAL A 243 23.03 -16.65 14.94
C VAL A 243 21.64 -16.04 15.14
N GLY A 244 20.59 -16.82 14.93
CA GLY A 244 19.21 -16.35 15.12
C GLY A 244 18.75 -15.28 14.12
N MET A 245 19.45 -15.13 12.98
CA MET A 245 19.12 -14.19 11.89
C MET A 245 19.25 -12.68 12.19
N GLY A 246 19.78 -12.30 13.36
CA GLY A 246 19.96 -10.89 13.73
C GLY A 246 18.66 -10.08 13.66
N ASP A 247 18.74 -8.83 13.20
CA ASP A 247 17.57 -7.94 13.10
C ASP A 247 16.65 -8.24 11.89
N THR A 248 17.01 -9.24 11.07
CA THR A 248 16.21 -9.62 9.89
C THR A 248 14.96 -10.42 10.26
N VAL A 249 15.04 -11.19 11.36
CA VAL A 249 13.92 -11.99 11.86
C VAL A 249 13.78 -11.79 13.35
N SER A 250 12.66 -11.24 13.81
CA SER A 250 12.34 -11.12 15.23
C SER A 250 11.14 -12.00 15.57
N VAL A 251 11.25 -12.76 16.67
CA VAL A 251 10.21 -13.67 17.17
C VAL A 251 9.66 -13.12 18.47
N ASN A 252 8.34 -12.95 18.55
CA ASN A 252 7.60 -12.49 19.71
C ASN A 252 6.49 -13.50 20.05
N ARG A 253 6.47 -14.00 21.28
CA ARG A 253 5.49 -14.98 21.78
C ARG A 253 4.32 -14.32 22.52
N GLU A 254 4.37 -13.00 22.71
CA GLU A 254 3.33 -12.22 23.38
C GLU A 254 2.48 -11.48 22.33
N VAL A 255 1.30 -12.02 22.05
CA VAL A 255 0.43 -11.53 20.96
C VAL A 255 -0.41 -10.31 21.35
N GLU A 256 -0.54 -10.02 22.64
CA GLU A 256 -1.37 -8.92 23.21
C GLU A 256 -0.96 -7.49 22.76
N ASN A 257 0.00 -7.35 21.83
CA ASN A 257 0.41 -6.08 21.24
C ASN A 257 0.60 -6.13 19.72
N LEU A 258 0.06 -7.14 19.02
CA LEU A 258 0.28 -7.30 17.58
C LEU A 258 -0.12 -6.06 16.77
N GLY A 259 -1.26 -5.47 17.12
CA GLY A 259 -1.75 -4.27 16.44
C GLY A 259 -0.86 -3.08 16.67
N SER A 260 -0.30 -2.90 17.86
CA SER A 260 0.69 -1.84 18.13
C SER A 260 1.96 -2.12 17.33
N TYR A 261 2.46 -3.35 17.42
CA TYR A 261 3.67 -3.83 16.74
C TYR A 261 3.59 -3.66 15.23
N ILE A 262 2.49 -4.03 14.57
CA ILE A 262 2.31 -3.85 13.12
C ILE A 262 1.95 -2.39 12.77
N SER A 263 1.21 -1.68 13.63
CA SER A 263 0.79 -0.29 13.33
C SER A 263 1.93 0.69 13.22
N GLU A 264 3.02 0.47 13.97
CA GLU A 264 4.26 1.23 13.83
C GLU A 264 4.75 1.19 12.37
N TYR A 265 4.69 0.01 11.73
CA TYR A 265 5.14 -0.21 10.35
C TYR A 265 4.18 0.30 9.27
N ILE A 266 2.92 0.61 9.60
CA ILE A 266 1.95 1.13 8.62
C ILE A 266 2.23 2.59 8.29
N GLY A 267 2.98 3.31 9.12
CA GLY A 267 3.50 4.65 8.82
C GLY A 267 2.45 5.75 8.58
N ILE A 268 1.15 5.51 8.74
CA ILE A 268 0.09 6.50 8.45
C ILE A 268 -0.68 6.89 9.72
N PHE A 269 -0.42 6.26 10.86
CA PHE A 269 -1.31 6.46 11.99
C PHE A 269 -1.17 7.87 12.59
N GLY A 270 -2.17 8.71 12.35
CA GLY A 270 -2.40 9.96 13.08
C GLY A 270 -1.74 11.23 12.52
N GLU A 271 -0.89 11.14 11.50
CA GLU A 271 -0.17 12.30 10.96
C GLU A 271 -0.45 12.51 9.47
N GLU A 272 -0.47 13.78 9.05
CA GLU A 272 -0.71 14.15 7.66
C GLU A 272 0.50 13.78 6.77
N PRO A 273 0.31 13.00 5.69
CA PRO A 273 1.42 12.56 4.84
C PRO A 273 2.30 13.68 4.29
N THR A 274 1.73 14.86 4.02
CA THR A 274 2.49 16.00 3.48
C THR A 274 3.33 16.76 4.51
N GLU A 275 3.11 16.50 5.80
CA GLU A 275 3.85 17.08 6.93
C GLU A 275 5.01 16.18 7.41
N ARG A 276 5.02 14.92 6.96
CA ARG A 276 6.08 13.95 7.24
C ARG A 276 7.41 14.30 6.55
N PRO A 277 8.55 13.72 6.98
CA PRO A 277 9.82 13.88 6.29
C PRO A 277 9.73 13.64 4.78
N VAL A 278 10.46 14.43 3.99
CA VAL A 278 10.40 14.35 2.51
C VAL A 278 10.79 12.96 1.98
N SER A 279 11.65 12.23 2.70
CA SER A 279 11.98 10.84 2.39
C SER A 279 10.77 9.90 2.49
N GLU A 280 9.92 10.04 3.51
CA GLU A 280 8.68 9.25 3.61
C GLU A 280 7.68 9.63 2.52
N GLN A 281 7.59 10.92 2.18
CA GLN A 281 6.75 11.38 1.08
C GLN A 281 7.20 10.82 -0.27
N MET A 282 8.52 10.72 -0.49
CA MET A 282 9.10 10.06 -1.66
C MET A 282 8.68 8.58 -1.74
N PHE A 283 8.65 7.87 -0.61
CA PHE A 283 8.15 6.50 -0.56
C PHE A 283 6.64 6.44 -0.89
N TYR A 284 5.82 7.34 -0.36
CA TYR A 284 4.38 7.39 -0.69
C TYR A 284 4.13 7.70 -2.16
N ALA A 285 4.87 8.65 -2.74
CA ALA A 285 4.82 8.96 -4.16
C ALA A 285 5.24 7.75 -5.01
N THR A 286 6.22 6.96 -4.56
CA THR A 286 6.64 5.72 -5.22
C THR A 286 5.53 4.67 -5.20
N CYS A 287 4.89 4.46 -4.04
CA CYS A 287 3.76 3.54 -3.91
C CYS A 287 2.57 3.97 -4.78
N TRP A 288 2.26 5.27 -4.77
CA TRP A 288 1.21 5.86 -5.58
C TRP A 288 1.47 5.67 -7.07
N ALA A 289 2.67 6.04 -7.54
CA ALA A 289 3.04 5.96 -8.94
C ALA A 289 3.00 4.53 -9.48
N THR A 290 3.28 3.53 -8.65
CA THR A 290 3.32 2.11 -9.05
C THR A 290 2.02 1.36 -8.78
N GLY A 291 1.02 2.00 -8.14
CA GLY A 291 -0.17 1.30 -7.66
C GLY A 291 0.14 0.25 -6.59
N THR A 292 1.25 0.39 -5.86
CA THR A 292 1.67 -0.58 -4.85
C THR A 292 0.73 -0.54 -3.66
N ARG A 293 0.09 -1.67 -3.38
CA ARG A 293 -0.65 -1.90 -2.14
C ARG A 293 0.35 -2.02 -0.97
N ARG A 294 0.31 -1.05 -0.05
CA ARG A 294 1.25 -0.98 1.09
C ARG A 294 1.01 -2.05 2.15
N VAL A 295 -0.25 -2.43 2.38
CA VAL A 295 -0.62 -3.47 3.36
C VAL A 295 -1.48 -4.51 2.67
N ASP A 296 -1.14 -5.78 2.83
CA ASP A 296 -1.85 -6.89 2.21
C ASP A 296 -1.81 -8.10 3.12
N PHE A 297 -2.87 -8.91 3.10
CA PHE A 297 -3.02 -10.04 4.00
C PHE A 297 -3.09 -11.34 3.18
N SER A 298 -2.74 -12.44 3.83
CA SER A 298 -3.03 -13.79 3.35
C SER A 298 -4.53 -14.04 3.29
N ASN A 299 -4.94 -15.04 2.50
CA ASN A 299 -6.36 -15.38 2.35
C ASN A 299 -6.97 -15.84 3.69
N GLY A 300 -6.26 -16.65 4.47
CA GLY A 300 -6.78 -17.07 5.78
C GLY A 300 -6.79 -15.91 6.78
N ALA A 301 -5.82 -14.99 6.76
CA ALA A 301 -5.94 -13.75 7.52
C ALA A 301 -7.20 -12.93 7.14
N HIS A 302 -7.57 -12.88 5.86
CA HIS A 302 -8.83 -12.28 5.42
C HIS A 302 -10.06 -13.01 5.98
N GLU A 303 -10.06 -14.34 6.00
CA GLU A 303 -11.13 -15.15 6.60
C GLU A 303 -11.25 -14.90 8.11
N ILE A 304 -10.11 -14.88 8.83
CA ILE A 304 -10.03 -14.56 10.25
C ILE A 304 -10.64 -13.19 10.56
N MET A 305 -10.24 -12.15 9.80
CA MET A 305 -10.79 -10.81 9.95
C MET A 305 -12.31 -10.76 9.66
N ALA A 306 -12.78 -11.49 8.64
CA ALA A 306 -14.20 -11.55 8.31
C ALA A 306 -15.03 -12.19 9.43
N MET A 307 -14.49 -13.24 10.08
CA MET A 307 -15.14 -13.85 11.23
C MET A 307 -15.25 -12.88 12.42
N GLU A 308 -14.22 -12.08 12.70
CA GLU A 308 -14.31 -11.04 13.74
C GLU A 308 -15.29 -9.92 13.38
N GLN A 309 -15.38 -9.54 12.11
CA GLN A 309 -16.39 -8.60 11.64
C GLN A 309 -17.80 -9.14 11.88
N PHE A 310 -18.07 -10.41 11.52
CA PHE A 310 -19.35 -11.06 11.79
C PHE A 310 -19.71 -11.04 13.29
N ARG A 311 -18.76 -11.36 14.17
CA ARG A 311 -18.96 -11.34 15.63
C ARG A 311 -19.36 -9.95 16.11
N ARG A 312 -18.70 -8.91 15.61
CA ARG A 312 -18.98 -7.51 15.96
C ARG A 312 -20.36 -7.06 15.49
N GLU A 313 -20.77 -7.44 14.29
CA GLU A 313 -22.02 -6.97 13.69
C GLU A 313 -23.24 -7.72 14.22
N THR A 314 -23.11 -9.02 14.49
CA THR A 314 -24.25 -9.88 14.86
C THR A 314 -24.31 -10.20 16.36
N GLY A 315 -23.20 -10.05 17.08
CA GLY A 315 -23.04 -10.56 18.44
C GLY A 315 -23.00 -12.09 18.54
N LEU A 316 -23.00 -12.80 17.42
CA LEU A 316 -23.00 -14.26 17.35
C LEU A 316 -21.59 -14.79 17.12
N ARG A 317 -21.34 -16.01 17.58
CA ARG A 317 -20.10 -16.75 17.27
C ARG A 317 -20.30 -17.58 15.99
N PRO A 318 -19.44 -17.45 14.97
CA PRO A 318 -19.49 -18.28 13.76
C PRO A 318 -19.57 -19.79 14.04
N GLU A 319 -18.93 -20.24 15.13
CA GLU A 319 -18.86 -21.66 15.51
C GLU A 319 -20.18 -22.21 16.08
N ASP A 320 -21.07 -21.34 16.60
CA ASP A 320 -22.26 -21.76 17.35
C ASP A 320 -23.39 -22.29 16.47
N ARG A 321 -23.31 -22.10 15.14
CA ARG A 321 -24.39 -22.46 14.19
C ARG A 321 -23.92 -23.20 12.94
N GLY A 322 -22.77 -23.85 13.00
CA GLY A 322 -22.32 -24.77 11.95
C GLY A 322 -21.91 -24.11 10.63
N GLY A 323 -21.44 -22.86 10.64
CA GLY A 323 -20.93 -22.17 9.45
C GLY A 323 -22.00 -21.53 8.56
N ASP A 324 -23.19 -22.14 8.42
CA ASP A 324 -24.26 -21.68 7.51
C ASP A 324 -24.68 -20.23 7.75
N THR A 325 -24.70 -19.76 9.00
CA THR A 325 -25.06 -18.37 9.34
C THR A 325 -23.97 -17.38 8.93
N PHE A 326 -22.70 -17.78 9.03
CA PHE A 326 -21.58 -16.96 8.61
C PHE A 326 -21.50 -16.87 7.09
N ASP A 327 -21.70 -17.99 6.38
CA ASP A 327 -21.73 -18.01 4.92
C ASP A 327 -22.89 -17.15 4.38
N GLN A 328 -24.09 -17.25 4.96
CA GLN A 328 -25.22 -16.39 4.58
C GLN A 328 -24.95 -14.90 4.83
N TRP A 329 -24.36 -14.55 5.98
CA TRP A 329 -23.98 -13.17 6.24
C TRP A 329 -22.90 -12.69 5.27
N ARG A 330 -21.91 -13.53 4.97
CA ARG A 330 -20.83 -13.19 4.03
C ARG A 330 -21.38 -12.97 2.63
N ASP A 331 -22.27 -13.84 2.16
CA ASP A 331 -22.90 -13.74 0.85
C ASP A 331 -23.80 -12.50 0.76
N GLY A 332 -24.49 -12.14 1.85
CA GLY A 332 -25.26 -10.89 1.95
C GLY A 332 -24.39 -9.63 2.11
N ALA A 333 -23.19 -9.74 2.70
CA ALA A 333 -22.25 -8.62 2.87
C ALA A 333 -21.37 -8.38 1.63
N THR A 334 -21.17 -9.41 0.80
CA THR A 334 -20.39 -9.35 -0.45
C THR A 334 -21.28 -9.25 -1.69
N GLY A 335 -22.58 -9.55 -1.56
CA GLY A 335 -23.55 -9.43 -2.63
C GLY A 335 -24.11 -8.02 -2.75
N GLU A 336 -23.99 -7.45 -3.95
CA GLU A 336 -25.05 -6.60 -4.52
C GLU A 336 -26.34 -7.43 -4.56
N THR A 337 -27.06 -7.54 -3.45
CA THR A 337 -28.44 -7.99 -3.48
C THR A 337 -29.34 -6.78 -3.62
N ASP A 338 -29.57 -6.40 -4.87
CA ASP A 338 -30.80 -5.72 -5.31
C ASP A 338 -31.99 -6.65 -5.07
N ALA A 339 -32.35 -6.90 -3.81
CA ALA A 339 -33.64 -7.44 -3.40
C ALA A 339 -33.68 -7.57 -1.88
N ASP A 340 -33.98 -6.48 -1.18
CA ASP A 340 -34.93 -6.62 -0.09
C ASP A 340 -35.98 -5.51 -0.20
N GLY A 341 -37.22 -5.95 -0.42
CA GLY A 341 -38.38 -5.12 -0.72
C GLY A 341 -38.89 -4.38 0.52
N SER A 342 -38.11 -3.43 1.01
CA SER A 342 -38.57 -2.41 1.94
C SER A 342 -38.41 -1.04 1.30
N SER A 343 -39.54 -0.34 1.18
CA SER A 343 -39.71 0.99 0.60
C SER A 343 -38.94 2.09 1.35
N GLY A 344 -37.61 2.10 1.24
CA GLY A 344 -36.76 3.27 1.49
C GLY A 344 -36.22 3.72 0.14
N GLY A 345 -36.35 5.02 -0.19
CA GLY A 345 -35.91 5.53 -1.50
C GLY A 345 -34.46 5.15 -1.81
N SER A 346 -34.22 4.78 -3.06
CA SER A 346 -32.89 4.40 -3.54
C SER A 346 -31.98 5.62 -3.56
N TRP A 347 -30.84 5.53 -2.89
CA TRP A 347 -29.76 6.49 -3.05
C TRP A 347 -29.06 6.26 -4.39
N SER A 348 -28.80 7.32 -5.16
CA SER A 348 -27.94 7.27 -6.35
C SER A 348 -26.66 8.07 -6.10
N VAL A 349 -25.54 7.57 -6.62
CA VAL A 349 -24.29 8.34 -6.70
C VAL A 349 -24.31 9.12 -8.00
N ASP A 350 -24.30 10.44 -7.92
CA ASP A 350 -24.49 11.28 -9.11
C ASP A 350 -23.16 11.72 -9.72
N SER A 351 -22.21 12.11 -8.87
CA SER A 351 -20.91 12.62 -9.33
C SER A 351 -19.84 12.64 -8.24
N ILE A 352 -18.59 12.67 -8.68
CA ILE A 352 -17.46 13.14 -7.87
C ILE A 352 -17.27 14.62 -8.18
N CYS A 353 -17.34 15.47 -7.16
CA CYS A 353 -17.15 16.92 -7.26
C CYS A 353 -15.81 17.33 -6.64
N THR A 354 -14.94 17.93 -7.43
CA THR A 354 -13.66 18.48 -6.97
C THR A 354 -13.68 20.00 -7.08
N VAL A 355 -13.39 20.70 -5.98
CA VAL A 355 -13.38 22.17 -5.94
C VAL A 355 -11.94 22.68 -6.00
N THR A 356 -11.59 23.37 -7.09
CA THR A 356 -10.27 24.02 -7.24
C THR A 356 -10.46 25.52 -7.38
N ASN A 357 -9.81 26.32 -6.53
CA ASN A 357 -9.93 27.79 -6.50
C ASN A 357 -11.40 28.27 -6.48
N GLY A 358 -12.26 27.58 -5.72
CA GLY A 358 -13.69 27.89 -5.62
C GLY A 358 -14.53 27.48 -6.83
N THR A 359 -13.95 26.83 -7.85
CA THR A 359 -14.67 26.34 -9.02
C THR A 359 -14.87 24.82 -8.93
N PRO A 360 -16.13 24.33 -8.91
CA PRO A 360 -16.41 22.91 -8.90
C PRO A 360 -16.21 22.28 -10.29
N THR A 361 -15.68 21.06 -10.31
CA THR A 361 -15.56 20.21 -11.49
C THR A 361 -16.17 18.85 -11.17
N TYR A 362 -16.92 18.29 -12.11
CA TYR A 362 -17.72 17.08 -11.91
C TYR A 362 -17.18 15.94 -12.77
N SER A 363 -17.08 14.76 -12.18
CA SER A 363 -16.61 13.54 -12.84
C SER A 363 -17.58 12.38 -12.59
N ASP A 364 -17.66 11.47 -13.57
CA ASP A 364 -18.43 10.23 -13.48
C ASP A 364 -17.84 9.32 -12.38
N PRO A 365 -18.64 8.91 -11.38
CA PRO A 365 -18.17 8.06 -10.29
C PRO A 365 -17.81 6.63 -10.75
N THR A 366 -18.30 6.20 -11.93
CA THR A 366 -18.05 4.88 -12.52
C THR A 366 -16.85 4.85 -13.45
N ALA A 367 -16.34 6.02 -13.88
CA ALA A 367 -15.12 6.13 -14.67
C ALA A 367 -13.84 5.86 -13.85
N GLY A 368 -13.98 5.52 -12.55
CA GLY A 368 -12.88 5.34 -11.61
C GLY A 368 -12.09 4.05 -11.82
N GLY A 369 -10.79 4.20 -12.08
CA GLY A 369 -9.82 3.11 -12.07
C GLY A 369 -8.41 3.67 -12.22
N GLN A 370 -7.45 3.16 -11.45
CA GLN A 370 -6.06 3.54 -11.63
C GLN A 370 -5.54 2.92 -12.94
N ARG A 371 -5.34 3.73 -13.97
CA ARG A 371 -4.62 3.30 -15.18
C ARG A 371 -3.12 3.28 -14.90
N LEU A 372 -2.49 2.16 -15.21
CA LEU A 372 -1.04 2.03 -15.22
C LEU A 372 -0.57 1.84 -16.66
N THR A 373 0.25 2.76 -17.13
CA THR A 373 0.86 2.72 -18.46
C THR A 373 2.27 2.15 -18.36
N PRO A 374 2.60 1.11 -19.14
CA PRO A 374 3.96 0.57 -19.18
C PRO A 374 4.92 1.57 -19.83
N ILE A 375 6.12 1.71 -19.27
CA ILE A 375 7.21 2.49 -19.87
C ILE A 375 8.11 1.62 -20.76
N ASP A 376 8.76 2.23 -21.74
CA ASP A 376 9.73 1.56 -22.65
C ASP A 376 11.05 1.22 -21.93
N GLY A 377 11.30 1.86 -20.78
CA GLY A 377 12.50 1.65 -19.98
C GLY A 377 13.76 2.29 -20.57
N ARG A 378 14.88 2.12 -19.86
CA ARG A 378 16.22 2.56 -20.27
C ARG A 378 17.29 1.63 -19.70
N ALA A 379 17.71 0.65 -20.48
CA ALA A 379 18.72 -0.31 -20.08
C ALA A 379 20.05 0.36 -19.65
N GLY A 380 20.68 -0.17 -18.60
CA GLY A 380 22.01 0.26 -18.14
C GLY A 380 22.06 1.58 -17.34
N VAL A 381 20.94 2.27 -17.14
CA VAL A 381 20.85 3.53 -16.36
C VAL A 381 20.80 3.28 -14.85
N ASP A 382 20.28 2.12 -14.44
CA ASP A 382 20.20 1.71 -13.03
C ASP A 382 20.54 0.23 -12.83
N PRO A 383 21.79 -0.18 -13.09
CA PRO A 383 22.18 -1.57 -12.89
C PRO A 383 22.10 -1.93 -11.39
N PRO A 384 21.42 -3.03 -11.01
CA PRO A 384 21.43 -3.48 -9.61
C PRO A 384 22.87 -3.75 -9.15
N ALA A 385 23.19 -3.37 -7.91
CA ALA A 385 24.47 -3.73 -7.31
C ALA A 385 24.43 -5.20 -6.90
N HIS A 386 25.45 -5.99 -7.22
CA HIS A 386 25.64 -7.30 -6.60
C HIS A 386 26.15 -7.10 -5.16
N ARG A 387 25.50 -7.73 -4.19
CA ARG A 387 25.91 -7.67 -2.78
C ARG A 387 26.11 -9.09 -2.26
N ASP A 388 27.27 -9.33 -1.65
CA ASP A 388 27.58 -10.62 -1.03
C ASP A 388 26.82 -10.83 0.30
#